data_AF-A0A0K8PST3-F1
#
_entry.id   AF-A0A0K8PST3-F1
#
_cell.length_a   1.000
_cell.length_b   1.000
_cell.length_c   1.000
_cell.angle_alpha   90.00
_cell.angle_beta   90.00
_cell.angle_gamma   90.00
#
_symmetry.space_group_name_H-M   'P 1'
#
loop_
_entity.id
_entity.type
_entity.pdbx_description
1 polymer ?
#
loop_
_entity_poly.entity_id
_entity_poly.type
_entity_poly.pdbx_seq_one_letter_code
_entity_poly.pdbx_strand_id
1 'polypeptide(L)'
;MVEVRDGTWGTGPFGSDLAADFVDGLEGLAPQQVNVLEQAFQRVANAGTRVEGGDGVEAVAAAALVASSQIVIDPEDGPGEPLPELPAAIRAMARKALHRVLQEGSELTTGWVDSADADQWRQELQQILVPSTQTMITCGESAITSQPEPGHLRFDVPEGHDAELPERLRRLLEDVTPRVPMIEPDSAALDITGAIPYWKRDARGLAALVQLRVLAHFGLRSSAGCAPNRMLAAMACALTPPGQRTVVDDSPEAIADFLRPRPVRELPGVGAKTATTLGEYGLHTVGDVVNVPQLTLQRLLGARAGRALHEHARGRDTQAVDPTPTPASISADRFARDELDPAEHRRALLALADDLGARLRNADQIANGLTCTIRYADQSSTRRRRALPEATQHTVLLARAAYAVYEAPGLQRARVRSIALRADALRPAHRATRQLTLDTQDDKPLAIEAVADRARARYGHHVLYPAALAERHKRDSRGRW
;
A
#
# COMPACT_ATOMS: atom_id res chain seq x y z
N MET A 1 55.08 -29.22 -13.10
CA MET A 1 54.30 -27.97 -13.21
C MET A 1 53.00 -28.38 -13.87
N VAL A 2 52.05 -28.83 -13.04
CA VAL A 2 50.75 -29.32 -13.52
C VAL A 2 49.83 -28.11 -13.37
N GLU A 3 49.45 -27.54 -14.51
CA GLU A 3 48.38 -26.55 -14.59
C GLU A 3 47.10 -27.27 -14.16
N VAL A 4 46.67 -26.99 -12.92
CA VAL A 4 45.36 -27.41 -12.42
C VAL A 4 44.35 -26.62 -13.25
N ARG A 5 43.54 -27.34 -14.03
CA ARG A 5 42.33 -26.79 -14.62
C ARG A 5 41.35 -26.56 -13.47
N ASP A 6 41.41 -25.38 -12.85
CA ASP A 6 40.47 -24.96 -11.81
C ASP A 6 39.07 -24.88 -12.43
N GLY A 7 38.22 -25.81 -12.01
CA GLY A 7 36.85 -25.94 -12.47
C GLY A 7 36.01 -24.73 -12.11
N THR A 8 35.09 -24.40 -13.03
CA THR A 8 33.75 -23.86 -12.78
C THR A 8 33.55 -23.15 -11.44
N TRP A 9 34.07 -21.92 -11.35
CA TRP A 9 33.63 -20.99 -10.33
C TRP A 9 32.26 -20.42 -10.71
N GLY A 10 31.24 -20.68 -9.88
CA GLY A 10 30.01 -19.91 -9.84
C GLY A 10 30.23 -18.54 -9.17
N THR A 11 29.32 -17.59 -9.40
CA THR A 11 29.41 -16.23 -8.84
C THR A 11 29.08 -16.16 -7.35
N GLY A 12 28.49 -17.23 -6.80
CA GLY A 12 28.06 -17.33 -5.41
C GLY A 12 29.15 -17.76 -4.43
N PRO A 13 29.00 -17.47 -3.13
CA PRO A 13 29.98 -17.83 -2.09
C PRO A 13 30.18 -19.35 -1.89
N PHE A 14 29.25 -20.16 -2.41
CA PHE A 14 29.31 -21.64 -2.39
C PHE A 14 29.46 -22.25 -3.79
N GLY A 15 29.62 -21.42 -4.83
CA GLY A 15 29.67 -21.87 -6.23
C GLY A 15 30.98 -22.56 -6.64
N SER A 16 31.78 -23.06 -5.70
CA SER A 16 33.04 -23.75 -5.93
C SER A 16 33.01 -25.10 -5.23
N ASP A 17 33.47 -26.16 -5.90
CA ASP A 17 33.53 -27.52 -5.33
C ASP A 17 34.30 -27.54 -4.00
N LEU A 18 35.33 -26.70 -3.84
CA LEU A 18 36.08 -26.55 -2.59
C LEU A 18 35.26 -25.89 -1.48
N ALA A 19 34.35 -24.97 -1.82
CA ALA A 19 33.43 -24.36 -0.85
C ALA A 19 32.37 -25.38 -0.41
N ALA A 20 31.86 -26.18 -1.35
CA ALA A 20 30.91 -27.24 -1.07
C ALA A 20 31.54 -28.33 -0.18
N ASP A 21 32.73 -28.84 -0.53
CA ASP A 21 33.47 -29.82 0.28
C ASP A 21 33.75 -29.30 1.71
N PHE A 22 34.03 -28.01 1.85
CA PHE A 22 34.21 -27.36 3.15
C PHE A 22 32.90 -27.32 3.96
N VAL A 23 31.77 -27.02 3.32
CA VAL A 23 30.43 -27.00 3.96
C VAL A 23 29.97 -28.41 4.34
N ASP A 24 30.21 -29.40 3.47
CA ASP A 24 29.92 -30.82 3.75
C ASP A 24 30.75 -31.32 4.95
N GLY A 25 32.01 -30.88 5.05
CA GLY A 25 32.86 -31.12 6.22
C GLY A 25 32.36 -30.48 7.53
N LEU A 26 31.37 -29.59 7.44
CA LEU A 26 30.70 -28.91 8.55
C LEU A 26 29.29 -29.48 8.82
N GLU A 27 28.89 -30.62 8.25
CA GLU A 27 27.64 -31.27 8.65
C GLU A 27 27.78 -32.01 10.00
N GLY A 28 26.78 -31.86 10.88
CA GLY A 28 26.75 -32.51 12.21
C GLY A 28 27.55 -31.82 13.32
N LEU A 29 27.70 -30.49 13.24
CA LEU A 29 28.60 -29.71 14.10
C LEU A 29 28.29 -29.78 15.60
N ALA A 30 29.27 -30.24 16.38
CA ALA A 30 29.33 -30.00 17.81
C ALA A 30 29.88 -28.58 18.11
N PRO A 31 29.54 -27.94 19.24
CA PRO A 31 30.04 -26.61 19.63
C PRO A 31 31.57 -26.46 19.65
N GLN A 32 32.32 -27.57 19.67
CA GLN A 32 33.78 -27.63 19.67
C GLN A 32 34.40 -27.37 18.28
N GLN A 33 33.61 -27.39 17.21
CA GLN A 33 34.05 -27.19 15.83
C GLN A 33 33.98 -25.73 15.34
N VAL A 34 33.54 -24.80 16.21
CA VAL A 34 33.69 -23.35 16.00
C VAL A 34 35.14 -22.95 15.70
N ASN A 35 36.11 -23.71 16.23
CA ASN A 35 37.53 -23.57 15.95
C ASN A 35 37.89 -23.74 14.46
N VAL A 36 37.11 -24.49 13.68
CA VAL A 36 37.36 -24.71 12.24
C VAL A 36 37.11 -23.42 11.44
N LEU A 37 36.04 -22.69 11.77
CA LEU A 37 35.76 -21.37 11.19
C LEU A 37 36.86 -20.37 11.56
N GLU A 38 37.31 -20.38 12.82
CA GLU A 38 38.41 -19.53 13.27
C GLU A 38 39.73 -19.86 12.54
N GLN A 39 40.04 -21.13 12.33
CA GLN A 39 41.21 -21.57 11.59
C GLN A 39 41.18 -21.13 10.12
N ALA A 40 40.02 -21.24 9.45
CA ALA A 40 39.85 -20.76 8.06
C ALA A 40 40.13 -19.25 7.95
N PHE A 41 39.58 -18.44 8.87
CA PHE A 41 39.85 -17.00 8.88
C PHE A 41 41.30 -16.67 9.25
N GLN A 42 41.91 -17.43 10.16
CA GLN A 42 43.27 -17.18 10.60
C GLN A 42 44.31 -17.54 9.52
N ARG A 43 44.05 -18.57 8.69
CA ARG A 43 44.88 -18.90 7.53
C ARG A 43 44.96 -17.72 6.55
N VAL A 44 43.82 -17.15 6.19
CA VAL A 44 43.77 -15.96 5.32
C VAL A 44 44.35 -14.72 6.00
N ALA A 45 44.09 -14.50 7.29
CA ALA A 45 44.63 -13.35 8.01
C ALA A 45 46.16 -13.39 8.16
N ASN A 46 46.75 -14.58 8.23
CA ASN A 46 48.20 -14.80 8.33
C ASN A 46 48.88 -15.00 6.98
N ALA A 47 48.11 -15.17 5.90
CA ALA A 47 48.64 -15.25 4.56
C ALA A 47 49.35 -13.92 4.24
N GLY A 48 50.66 -14.00 3.96
CA GLY A 48 51.54 -12.84 3.80
C GLY A 48 51.16 -11.93 2.63
N THR A 49 52.01 -11.82 1.61
CA THR A 49 51.69 -10.97 0.45
C THR A 49 50.65 -11.59 -0.50
N ARG A 50 50.44 -12.91 -0.43
CA ARG A 50 49.53 -13.65 -1.33
C ARG A 50 48.56 -14.52 -0.54
N VAL A 51 47.29 -14.55 -0.96
CA VAL A 51 46.25 -15.48 -0.47
C VAL A 51 46.06 -16.55 -1.55
N GLU A 52 46.28 -17.81 -1.18
CA GLU A 52 46.06 -18.95 -2.07
C GLU A 52 44.57 -19.19 -2.31
N GLY A 53 44.20 -19.67 -3.50
CA GLY A 53 42.81 -19.87 -3.91
C GLY A 53 42.02 -20.75 -2.95
N GLY A 54 42.59 -21.87 -2.49
CA GLY A 54 41.94 -22.78 -1.55
C GLY A 54 41.60 -22.13 -0.20
N ASP A 55 42.59 -21.53 0.46
CA ASP A 55 42.37 -20.82 1.74
C ASP A 55 41.38 -19.66 1.59
N GLY A 56 41.42 -18.97 0.44
CA GLY A 56 40.48 -17.89 0.12
C GLY A 56 39.04 -18.39 -0.05
N VAL A 57 38.83 -19.53 -0.72
CA VAL A 57 37.51 -20.13 -0.94
C VAL A 57 36.87 -20.51 0.39
N GLU A 58 37.62 -21.23 1.23
CA GLU A 58 37.14 -21.66 2.53
C GLU A 58 36.79 -20.47 3.43
N ALA A 59 37.59 -19.40 3.40
CA ALA A 59 37.30 -18.19 4.16
C ALA A 59 36.06 -17.44 3.64
N VAL A 60 35.80 -17.46 2.34
CA VAL A 60 34.58 -16.89 1.75
C VAL A 60 33.35 -17.71 2.16
N ALA A 61 33.42 -19.03 2.03
CA ALA A 61 32.35 -19.93 2.46
C ALA A 61 32.09 -19.82 3.97
N ALA A 62 33.13 -19.82 4.80
CA ALA A 62 33.03 -19.63 6.23
C ALA A 62 32.42 -18.27 6.60
N ALA A 63 32.77 -17.20 5.88
CA ALA A 63 32.21 -15.88 6.15
C ALA A 63 30.75 -15.76 5.70
N ALA A 64 30.38 -16.40 4.60
CA ALA A 64 29.01 -16.53 4.14
C ALA A 64 28.15 -17.30 5.16
N LEU A 65 28.66 -18.40 5.72
CA LEU A 65 28.02 -19.15 6.80
C LEU A 65 27.82 -18.29 8.05
N VAL A 66 28.84 -17.52 8.44
CA VAL A 66 28.76 -16.55 9.57
C VAL A 66 27.74 -15.45 9.30
N ALA A 67 27.52 -15.09 8.03
CA ALA A 67 26.56 -14.10 7.58
C ALA A 67 25.24 -14.69 7.05
N SER A 68 24.99 -15.98 7.23
CA SER A 68 23.76 -16.69 6.77
C SER A 68 22.45 -16.07 7.27
N SER A 69 22.50 -15.27 8.35
CA SER A 69 21.38 -14.44 8.82
C SER A 69 21.08 -13.22 7.94
N GLN A 70 21.96 -12.88 7.00
CA GLN A 70 21.97 -11.67 6.17
C GLN A 70 21.99 -11.97 4.67
N ILE A 71 22.44 -13.16 4.29
CA ILE A 71 22.41 -13.66 2.91
C ILE A 71 21.60 -14.96 2.84
N VAL A 72 20.79 -15.11 1.81
CA VAL A 72 20.03 -16.35 1.56
C VAL A 72 21.01 -17.36 0.98
N ILE A 73 21.26 -18.44 1.71
CA ILE A 73 22.02 -19.59 1.23
C ILE A 73 21.02 -20.56 0.59
N ASP A 74 21.29 -21.01 -0.63
CA ASP A 74 20.47 -22.06 -1.25
C ASP A 74 20.58 -23.33 -0.37
N PRO A 75 19.47 -23.94 0.06
CA PRO A 75 19.53 -25.16 0.85
C PRO A 75 20.21 -26.34 0.15
N GLU A 76 20.37 -26.33 -1.18
CA GLU A 76 21.19 -27.34 -1.87
C GLU A 76 22.70 -27.14 -1.66
N ASP A 77 23.14 -25.92 -1.32
CA ASP A 77 24.56 -25.54 -1.19
C ASP A 77 24.97 -25.14 0.26
N GLY A 78 24.02 -25.23 1.20
CA GLY A 78 24.18 -24.80 2.60
C GLY A 78 24.07 -25.95 3.60
N PRO A 79 24.47 -25.73 4.88
CA PRO A 79 24.40 -26.78 5.88
C PRO A 79 22.94 -27.21 6.13
N GLY A 80 22.69 -28.52 6.17
CA GLY A 80 21.35 -29.08 6.37
C GLY A 80 20.71 -28.76 7.73
N GLU A 81 21.50 -28.29 8.71
CA GLU A 81 21.04 -27.83 10.02
C GLU A 81 21.50 -26.38 10.29
N PRO A 82 20.69 -25.55 10.97
CA PRO A 82 21.05 -24.18 11.28
C PRO A 82 22.26 -24.13 12.22
N LEU A 83 23.24 -23.29 11.88
CA LEU A 83 24.44 -23.10 12.69
C LEU A 83 24.10 -22.59 14.11
N PRO A 84 24.84 -23.01 15.14
CA PRO A 84 24.69 -22.47 16.48
C PRO A 84 25.04 -20.97 16.52
N GLU A 85 24.52 -20.23 17.51
CA GLU A 85 24.85 -18.81 17.65
C GLU A 85 26.37 -18.60 17.79
N LEU A 86 26.97 -17.97 16.78
CA LEU A 86 28.42 -17.75 16.74
C LEU A 86 28.82 -16.49 17.54
N PRO A 87 29.93 -16.53 18.31
CA PRO A 87 30.45 -15.37 19.03
C PRO A 87 30.74 -14.15 18.14
N ALA A 88 30.56 -12.94 18.68
CA ALA A 88 30.84 -11.69 17.97
C ALA A 88 32.31 -11.56 17.51
N ALA A 89 33.24 -12.23 18.20
CA ALA A 89 34.65 -12.29 17.82
C ALA A 89 34.85 -12.95 16.44
N ILE A 90 34.08 -13.99 16.13
CA ILE A 90 34.16 -14.73 14.86
C ILE A 90 33.59 -13.90 13.72
N ARG A 91 32.49 -13.17 13.95
CA ARG A 91 31.98 -12.18 12.98
C ARG A 91 33.02 -11.11 12.64
N ALA A 92 33.79 -10.66 13.63
CA ALA A 92 34.87 -9.70 13.41
C ALA A 92 36.06 -10.31 12.64
N MET A 93 36.37 -11.59 12.88
CA MET A 93 37.41 -12.33 12.13
C MET A 93 37.00 -12.58 10.68
N ALA A 94 35.74 -12.99 10.44
CA ALA A 94 35.17 -13.19 9.11
C ALA A 94 35.32 -11.94 8.22
N ARG A 95 34.96 -10.77 8.77
CA ARG A 95 35.13 -9.49 8.07
C ARG A 95 36.58 -9.18 7.72
N LYS A 96 37.52 -9.43 8.65
CA LYS A 96 38.96 -9.20 8.40
C LYS A 96 39.48 -10.13 7.29
N ALA A 97 39.08 -11.40 7.32
CA ALA A 97 39.45 -12.37 6.30
C ALA A 97 38.88 -11.99 4.92
N LEU A 98 37.59 -11.65 4.84
CA LEU A 98 36.96 -11.19 3.58
C LEU A 98 37.61 -9.92 3.02
N HIS A 99 37.92 -8.94 3.87
CA HIS A 99 38.66 -7.75 3.43
C HIS A 99 40.04 -8.12 2.87
N ARG A 100 40.71 -9.13 3.44
CA ARG A 100 42.01 -9.61 2.95
C ARG A 100 41.90 -10.37 1.62
N VAL A 101 40.83 -11.13 1.41
CA VAL A 101 40.52 -11.82 0.14
C VAL A 101 40.27 -10.82 -0.98
N LEU A 102 39.62 -9.68 -0.68
CA LEU A 102 39.29 -8.64 -1.67
C LEU A 102 40.46 -7.70 -2.01
N GLN A 103 41.60 -7.80 -1.33
CA GLN A 103 42.79 -7.00 -1.62
C GLN A 103 43.59 -7.54 -2.81
N GLU A 104 44.43 -6.68 -3.40
CA GLU A 104 45.39 -7.07 -4.43
C GLU A 104 46.36 -8.15 -3.91
N GLY A 105 46.68 -9.13 -4.77
CA GLY A 105 47.51 -10.28 -4.42
C GLY A 105 46.76 -11.53 -3.94
N SER A 106 45.42 -11.50 -3.92
CA SER A 106 44.59 -12.70 -3.75
C SER A 106 44.41 -13.41 -5.09
N GLU A 107 44.62 -14.74 -5.13
CA GLU A 107 44.34 -15.51 -6.35
C GLU A 107 42.86 -15.41 -6.77
N LEU A 108 41.96 -15.14 -5.81
CA LEU A 108 40.54 -14.94 -6.04
C LEU A 108 40.19 -13.62 -6.70
N THR A 109 41.09 -12.64 -6.71
CA THR A 109 40.84 -11.37 -7.44
C THR A 109 41.48 -11.37 -8.82
N THR A 110 42.47 -12.24 -9.07
CA THR A 110 43.26 -12.29 -10.31
C THR A 110 43.00 -13.52 -11.18
N GLY A 111 42.32 -14.55 -10.66
CA GLY A 111 42.11 -15.84 -11.35
C GLY A 111 40.87 -15.92 -12.25
N TRP A 112 40.11 -14.83 -12.40
CA TRP A 112 38.87 -14.83 -13.20
C TRP A 112 39.14 -14.74 -14.71
N VAL A 113 38.46 -15.60 -15.47
CA VAL A 113 38.51 -15.59 -16.94
C VAL A 113 37.51 -14.57 -17.53
N ASP A 114 36.35 -14.38 -16.89
CA ASP A 114 35.34 -13.38 -17.25
C ASP A 114 35.30 -12.25 -16.21
N SER A 115 35.40 -11.00 -16.67
CA SER A 115 35.35 -9.81 -15.81
C SER A 115 33.95 -9.53 -15.23
N ALA A 116 32.87 -9.94 -15.91
CA ALA A 116 31.50 -9.70 -15.46
C ALA A 116 31.15 -10.57 -14.24
N ASP A 117 31.55 -11.85 -14.28
CA ASP A 117 31.37 -12.78 -13.17
C ASP A 117 32.20 -12.35 -11.95
N ALA A 118 33.41 -11.85 -12.19
CA ALA A 118 34.26 -11.28 -11.14
C ALA A 118 33.62 -10.07 -10.45
N ASP A 119 32.95 -9.20 -11.21
CA ASP A 119 32.26 -8.03 -10.67
C ASP A 119 30.99 -8.43 -9.89
N GLN A 120 30.24 -9.41 -10.37
CA GLN A 120 29.08 -9.96 -9.66
C GLN A 120 29.50 -10.60 -8.33
N TRP A 121 30.52 -11.46 -8.35
CA TRP A 121 31.07 -12.09 -7.15
C TRP A 121 31.56 -11.07 -6.11
N ARG A 122 32.25 -10.00 -6.55
CA ARG A 122 32.66 -8.91 -5.64
C ARG A 122 31.48 -8.18 -5.01
N GLN A 123 30.40 -7.97 -5.77
CA GLN A 123 29.19 -7.32 -5.23
C GLN A 123 28.52 -8.19 -4.16
N GLU A 124 28.48 -9.50 -4.36
CA GLU A 124 27.94 -10.44 -3.37
C GLU A 124 28.79 -10.46 -2.08
N LEU A 125 30.12 -10.49 -2.20
CA LEU A 125 31.01 -10.40 -1.02
C LEU A 125 30.91 -9.06 -0.28
N GLN A 126 30.66 -7.97 -1.00
CA GLN A 126 30.44 -6.65 -0.39
C GLN A 126 29.15 -6.63 0.44
N GLN A 127 28.11 -7.37 0.04
CA GLN A 127 26.88 -7.50 0.83
C GLN A 127 27.13 -8.21 2.16
N ILE A 128 28.02 -9.21 2.18
CA ILE A 128 28.44 -9.92 3.41
C ILE A 128 29.21 -8.98 4.37
N LEU A 129 29.91 -7.98 3.85
CA LEU A 129 30.71 -7.03 4.63
C LEU A 129 29.92 -5.86 5.23
N VAL A 130 28.67 -5.63 4.81
CA VAL A 130 27.85 -4.53 5.33
C VAL A 130 27.51 -4.82 6.80
N PRO A 131 27.91 -3.97 7.76
CA PRO A 131 27.57 -4.19 9.16
C PRO A 131 26.05 -4.08 9.32
N SER A 132 25.42 -5.11 9.88
CA SER A 132 24.09 -5.00 10.45
C SER A 132 24.17 -3.95 11.55
N THR A 133 23.47 -2.83 11.40
CA THR A 133 23.28 -1.86 12.49
C THR A 133 22.31 -2.47 13.51
N GLN A 134 22.74 -3.56 14.15
CA GLN A 134 22.11 -4.16 15.31
C GLN A 134 22.67 -3.42 16.53
N THR A 135 21.90 -2.46 17.04
CA THR A 135 22.00 -2.10 18.45
C THR A 135 21.61 -3.35 19.24
N MET A 136 22.54 -3.87 20.03
CA MET A 136 22.31 -4.96 20.98
C MET A 136 21.08 -4.66 21.84
N ILE A 137 19.98 -5.36 21.57
CA ILE A 137 19.03 -5.77 22.59
C ILE A 137 19.09 -7.30 22.55
N THR A 138 19.45 -7.87 23.68
CA THR A 138 19.50 -9.32 23.95
C THR A 138 18.24 -10.02 23.43
N CYS A 139 18.37 -10.81 22.36
CA CYS A 139 17.41 -11.86 22.06
C CYS A 139 17.69 -13.00 23.04
N GLY A 140 16.94 -13.01 24.13
CA GLY A 140 16.68 -14.27 24.80
C GLY A 140 15.88 -15.14 23.83
N GLU A 141 16.30 -16.38 23.70
CA GLU A 141 15.45 -17.50 23.32
C GLU A 141 14.11 -17.33 24.06
N SER A 142 13.11 -16.86 23.34
CA SER A 142 11.74 -17.00 23.75
C SER A 142 11.13 -17.85 22.66
N ALA A 143 10.77 -19.06 23.05
CA ALA A 143 9.72 -19.86 22.43
C ALA A 143 8.73 -18.95 21.71
N ILE A 144 8.22 -19.38 20.54
CA ILE A 144 7.06 -18.79 19.85
C ILE A 144 6.09 -18.28 20.91
N THR A 145 6.27 -17.01 21.29
CA THR A 145 5.54 -16.39 22.36
C THR A 145 4.48 -15.68 21.58
N SER A 146 3.25 -15.96 21.96
CA SER A 146 2.01 -15.41 21.47
C SER A 146 1.96 -13.88 21.67
N GLN A 147 2.93 -13.14 21.14
CA GLN A 147 2.84 -11.72 20.94
C GLN A 147 2.01 -11.52 19.68
N PRO A 148 0.92 -10.75 19.75
CA PRO A 148 0.11 -10.50 18.58
C PRO A 148 0.94 -9.70 17.56
N GLU A 149 1.12 -10.28 16.38
CA GLU A 149 1.84 -9.66 15.28
C GLU A 149 0.95 -8.60 14.59
N PRO A 150 1.53 -7.51 14.06
CA PRO A 150 0.74 -6.50 13.37
C PRO A 150 0.10 -7.09 12.10
N GLY A 151 -1.21 -7.29 12.18
CA GLY A 151 -1.99 -7.98 11.13
C GLY A 151 -2.40 -7.10 9.94
N HIS A 152 -2.05 -5.81 9.92
CA HIS A 152 -2.50 -4.87 8.90
C HIS A 152 -1.33 -4.21 8.18
N LEU A 153 -1.40 -4.19 6.85
CA LEU A 153 -0.43 -3.53 5.97
C LEU A 153 -1.15 -2.48 5.11
N ARG A 154 -0.68 -1.24 5.15
CA ARG A 154 -1.03 -0.19 4.20
C ARG A 154 0.14 0.01 3.27
N PHE A 155 -0.09 0.19 1.98
CA PHE A 155 0.95 0.68 1.08
C PHE A 155 0.39 1.73 0.12
N ASP A 156 1.28 2.64 -0.28
CA ASP A 156 1.01 3.72 -1.22
C ASP A 156 2.07 3.69 -2.33
N VAL A 157 1.66 4.00 -3.56
CA VAL A 157 2.48 4.05 -4.78
C VAL A 157 2.47 5.50 -5.30
N PRO A 158 3.51 6.00 -6.00
CA PRO A 158 3.49 7.35 -6.55
C PRO A 158 2.29 7.63 -7.47
N GLU A 159 1.90 8.89 -7.64
CA GLU A 159 0.85 9.28 -8.60
C GLU A 159 1.36 9.21 -10.06
N GLY A 160 0.45 9.11 -11.05
CA GLY A 160 0.78 9.29 -12.48
C GLY A 160 0.82 8.02 -13.34
N HIS A 161 0.07 6.99 -12.98
CA HIS A 161 0.08 5.69 -13.65
C HIS A 161 -1.08 5.47 -14.63
N ASP A 162 -0.96 4.46 -15.49
CA ASP A 162 -2.00 4.05 -16.44
C ASP A 162 -3.28 3.55 -15.72
N ALA A 163 -4.43 3.71 -16.37
CA ALA A 163 -5.76 3.39 -15.85
C ALA A 163 -5.93 1.90 -15.46
N GLU A 164 -5.12 1.00 -16.02
CA GLU A 164 -5.14 -0.43 -15.73
C GLU A 164 -4.28 -0.84 -14.51
N LEU A 165 -3.37 0.03 -14.04
CA LEU A 165 -2.48 -0.30 -12.93
C LEU A 165 -3.22 -0.73 -11.65
N PRO A 166 -4.30 -0.07 -11.19
CA PRO A 166 -4.95 -0.43 -9.94
C PRO A 166 -5.46 -1.87 -9.92
N GLU A 167 -6.00 -2.34 -11.03
CA GLU A 167 -6.52 -3.71 -11.16
C GLU A 167 -5.39 -4.74 -11.21
N ARG A 168 -4.29 -4.44 -11.92
CA ARG A 168 -3.10 -5.31 -11.96
C ARG A 168 -2.42 -5.39 -10.59
N LEU A 169 -2.34 -4.25 -9.91
CA LEU A 169 -1.79 -4.13 -8.56
C LEU A 169 -2.63 -4.93 -7.56
N ARG A 170 -3.96 -4.78 -7.60
CA ARG A 170 -4.90 -5.55 -6.77
C ARG A 170 -4.64 -7.06 -6.90
N ARG A 171 -4.55 -7.58 -8.14
CA ARG A 171 -4.29 -9.00 -8.39
C ARG A 171 -2.98 -9.50 -7.78
N LEU A 172 -1.89 -8.72 -7.95
CA LEU A 172 -0.59 -9.07 -7.36
C LEU A 172 -0.63 -9.14 -5.84
N LEU A 173 -1.44 -8.29 -5.20
CA LEU A 173 -1.60 -8.27 -3.74
C LEU A 173 -2.49 -9.41 -3.25
N GLU A 174 -3.48 -9.80 -4.05
CA GLU A 174 -4.35 -10.94 -3.78
C GLU A 174 -3.59 -12.26 -3.76
N ASP A 175 -2.46 -12.35 -4.47
CA ASP A 175 -1.52 -13.47 -4.37
C ASP A 175 -0.85 -13.58 -2.99
N VAL A 176 -0.92 -12.54 -2.15
CA VAL A 176 -0.35 -12.52 -0.79
C VAL A 176 -1.42 -12.78 0.26
N THR A 177 -2.56 -12.09 0.16
CA THR A 177 -3.72 -12.28 1.05
C THR A 177 -5.01 -11.99 0.30
N PRO A 178 -6.13 -12.71 0.55
CA PRO A 178 -7.41 -12.43 -0.10
C PRO A 178 -8.08 -11.12 0.36
N ARG A 179 -7.57 -10.46 1.40
CA ARG A 179 -8.19 -9.26 1.99
C ARG A 179 -7.50 -7.98 1.54
N VAL A 180 -7.78 -7.53 0.31
CA VAL A 180 -7.14 -6.36 -0.33
C VAL A 180 -8.15 -5.32 -0.82
N PRO A 181 -8.78 -4.54 0.07
CA PRO A 181 -9.47 -3.32 -0.36
C PRO A 181 -8.49 -2.28 -0.91
N MET A 182 -8.68 -1.94 -2.17
CA MET A 182 -8.15 -0.70 -2.76
C MET A 182 -8.85 0.50 -2.11
N ILE A 183 -8.09 1.48 -1.62
CA ILE A 183 -8.62 2.69 -0.99
C ILE A 183 -8.67 3.82 -2.03
N GLU A 184 -7.56 4.02 -2.74
CA GLU A 184 -7.42 4.90 -3.90
C GLU A 184 -6.74 4.10 -5.02
N PRO A 185 -6.70 4.60 -6.27
CA PRO A 185 -6.08 3.87 -7.38
C PRO A 185 -4.63 3.44 -7.13
N ASP A 186 -3.90 4.19 -6.31
CA ASP A 186 -2.49 4.07 -5.98
C ASP A 186 -2.25 3.51 -4.57
N SER A 187 -3.29 3.07 -3.86
CA SER A 187 -3.14 2.66 -2.47
C SER A 187 -4.10 1.55 -2.04
N ALA A 188 -3.61 0.58 -1.27
CA ALA A 188 -4.45 -0.47 -0.70
C ALA A 188 -4.17 -0.75 0.78
N ALA A 189 -5.16 -1.31 1.45
CA ALA A 189 -5.01 -1.88 2.78
C ALA A 189 -5.14 -3.41 2.69
N LEU A 190 -4.29 -4.11 3.42
CA LEU A 190 -4.22 -5.57 3.44
C LEU A 190 -4.37 -6.05 4.88
N ASP A 191 -5.16 -7.10 5.07
CA ASP A 191 -5.11 -7.90 6.29
C ASP A 191 -4.19 -9.10 6.06
N ILE A 192 -3.01 -9.04 6.67
CA ILE A 192 -1.94 -10.03 6.57
C ILE A 192 -1.94 -11.00 7.75
N THR A 193 -2.91 -10.93 8.67
CA THR A 193 -2.97 -11.79 9.86
C THR A 193 -2.90 -13.28 9.49
N GLY A 194 -3.63 -13.69 8.44
CA GLY A 194 -3.58 -15.06 7.93
C GLY A 194 -2.38 -15.37 7.01
N ALA A 195 -1.75 -14.33 6.46
CA ALA A 195 -0.61 -14.45 5.56
C ALA A 195 0.70 -14.70 6.33
N ILE A 196 0.86 -14.11 7.53
CA ILE A 196 2.04 -14.28 8.40
C ILE A 196 2.41 -15.77 8.60
N PRO A 197 1.50 -16.63 9.11
CA PRO A 197 1.82 -18.04 9.29
C PRO A 197 1.95 -18.80 7.97
N TYR A 198 1.19 -18.44 6.93
CA TYR A 198 1.26 -19.10 5.62
C TYR A 198 2.62 -18.89 4.93
N TRP A 199 3.12 -17.65 4.93
CA TRP A 199 4.40 -17.29 4.32
C TRP A 199 5.59 -17.55 5.22
N LYS A 200 5.38 -17.97 6.48
CA LYS A 200 6.43 -18.15 7.51
C LYS A 200 7.33 -16.91 7.63
N ARG A 201 6.71 -15.72 7.62
CA ARG A 201 7.39 -14.43 7.70
C ARG A 201 6.67 -13.54 8.68
N ASP A 202 7.42 -12.74 9.42
CA ASP A 202 6.89 -11.65 10.23
C ASP A 202 6.24 -10.57 9.35
N ALA A 203 5.48 -9.66 9.96
CA ALA A 203 4.80 -8.59 9.24
C ALA A 203 5.78 -7.71 8.44
N ARG A 204 6.98 -7.47 8.99
CA ARG A 204 8.06 -6.72 8.33
C ARG A 204 8.54 -7.41 7.05
N GLY A 205 8.76 -8.72 7.10
CA GLY A 205 9.18 -9.54 5.98
C GLY A 205 8.11 -9.64 4.91
N LEU A 206 6.83 -9.73 5.29
CA LEU A 206 5.71 -9.68 4.35
C LEU A 206 5.60 -8.34 3.63
N ALA A 207 5.75 -7.23 4.35
CA ALA A 207 5.79 -5.91 3.72
C ALA A 207 6.94 -5.78 2.74
N ALA A 208 8.15 -6.26 3.11
CA ALA A 208 9.30 -6.28 2.21
C ALA A 208 9.04 -7.13 0.95
N LEU A 209 8.40 -8.29 1.09
CA LEU A 209 8.00 -9.13 -0.03
C LEU A 209 7.04 -8.40 -0.98
N VAL A 210 6.00 -7.75 -0.44
CA VAL A 210 5.04 -6.97 -1.23
C VAL A 210 5.74 -5.85 -1.98
N GLN A 211 6.59 -5.07 -1.29
CA GLN A 211 7.35 -3.99 -1.92
C GLN A 211 8.28 -4.48 -3.03
N LEU A 212 8.97 -5.61 -2.81
CA LEU A 212 9.84 -6.21 -3.81
C LEU A 212 9.05 -6.64 -5.06
N ARG A 213 7.89 -7.28 -4.87
CA ARG A 213 7.01 -7.67 -5.99
C ARG A 213 6.49 -6.46 -6.75
N VAL A 214 6.04 -5.41 -6.06
CA VAL A 214 5.58 -4.17 -6.70
C VAL A 214 6.71 -3.52 -7.51
N LEU A 215 7.93 -3.48 -6.95
CA LEU A 215 9.10 -2.97 -7.65
C LEU A 215 9.45 -3.80 -8.89
N ALA A 216 9.44 -5.13 -8.77
CA ALA A 216 9.79 -6.03 -9.88
C ALA A 216 8.76 -6.02 -11.02
N HIS A 217 7.47 -6.00 -10.71
CA HIS A 217 6.41 -6.07 -11.72
C HIS A 217 6.06 -4.72 -12.36
N PHE A 218 6.23 -3.62 -11.62
CA PHE A 218 5.78 -2.29 -12.08
C PHE A 218 6.90 -1.25 -12.11
N GLY A 219 8.08 -1.52 -11.57
CA GLY A 219 9.16 -0.53 -11.46
C GLY A 219 8.90 0.54 -10.40
N LEU A 220 7.95 0.32 -9.50
CA LEU A 220 7.45 1.33 -8.57
C LEU A 220 7.95 1.09 -7.15
N ARG A 221 8.50 2.13 -6.54
CA ARG A 221 8.85 2.13 -5.12
C ARG A 221 7.62 2.51 -4.30
N SER A 222 7.10 1.59 -3.52
CA SER A 222 5.96 1.85 -2.63
C SER A 222 6.41 2.20 -1.21
N SER A 223 5.64 3.04 -0.53
CA SER A 223 5.71 3.22 0.93
C SER A 223 4.88 2.14 1.61
N ALA A 224 5.30 1.63 2.77
CA ALA A 224 4.55 0.62 3.50
C ALA A 224 4.46 0.91 5.00
N GLY A 225 3.28 0.73 5.60
CA GLY A 225 3.04 0.81 7.03
C GLY A 225 2.42 -0.48 7.56
N CYS A 226 3.07 -1.14 8.51
CA CYS A 226 2.54 -2.32 9.20
C CYS A 226 2.13 -1.96 10.62
N ALA A 227 0.95 -2.36 11.05
CA ALA A 227 0.51 -2.15 12.42
C ALA A 227 -0.59 -3.14 12.85
N PRO A 228 -0.98 -3.16 14.14
CA PRO A 228 -1.98 -4.09 14.66
C PRO A 228 -3.39 -3.86 14.12
N ASN A 229 -3.69 -2.63 13.72
CA ASN A 229 -4.97 -2.26 13.14
C ASN A 229 -4.80 -1.33 11.94
N ARG A 230 -5.87 -1.22 11.16
CA ARG A 230 -5.93 -0.43 9.92
C ARG A 230 -5.56 1.03 10.14
N MET A 231 -6.07 1.68 11.20
CA MET A 231 -5.74 3.07 11.51
C MET A 231 -4.24 3.27 11.67
N LEU A 232 -3.60 2.48 12.53
CA LEU A 232 -2.17 2.62 12.80
C LEU A 232 -1.33 2.30 11.56
N ALA A 233 -1.74 1.31 10.77
CA ALA A 233 -1.05 0.95 9.53
C ALA A 233 -1.09 2.11 8.52
N ALA A 234 -2.26 2.77 8.40
CA ALA A 234 -2.43 3.95 7.57
C ALA A 234 -1.57 5.13 8.04
N MET A 235 -1.55 5.40 9.35
CA MET A 235 -0.71 6.46 9.92
C MET A 235 0.79 6.17 9.73
N ALA A 236 1.22 4.92 9.91
CA ALA A 236 2.60 4.51 9.70
C ALA A 236 3.02 4.68 8.23
N CYS A 237 2.16 4.27 7.29
CA CYS A 237 2.43 4.40 5.86
C CYS A 237 2.54 5.87 5.42
N ALA A 238 1.66 6.75 5.92
CA ALA A 238 1.68 8.18 5.59
C ALA A 238 2.98 8.89 5.99
N LEU A 239 3.69 8.38 7.00
CA LEU A 239 4.99 8.90 7.45
C LEU A 239 6.18 8.25 6.75
N THR A 240 5.93 7.22 5.95
CA THR A 240 6.97 6.38 5.35
C THR A 240 7.36 6.90 3.97
N PRO A 241 8.65 7.22 3.72
CA PRO A 241 9.11 7.59 2.39
C PRO A 241 8.98 6.45 1.37
N PRO A 242 8.88 6.75 0.06
CA PRO A 242 8.81 5.73 -0.99
C PRO A 242 10.01 4.77 -0.95
N GLY A 243 9.73 3.47 -0.99
CA GLY A 243 10.73 2.40 -0.90
C GLY A 243 11.12 2.01 0.53
N GLN A 244 10.54 2.66 1.55
CA GLN A 244 10.75 2.31 2.94
C GLN A 244 9.50 1.66 3.55
N ARG A 245 9.67 1.07 4.75
CA ARG A 245 8.58 0.49 5.53
C ARG A 245 8.68 0.90 6.99
N THR A 246 7.56 1.25 7.60
CA THR A 246 7.45 1.49 9.04
C THR A 246 6.61 0.39 9.66
N VAL A 247 7.08 -0.20 10.76
CA VAL A 247 6.36 -1.24 11.51
C VAL A 247 6.08 -0.71 12.91
N VAL A 248 4.83 -0.77 13.33
CA VAL A 248 4.37 -0.47 14.69
C VAL A 248 3.98 -1.81 15.32
N ASP A 249 4.65 -2.18 16.40
CA ASP A 249 4.38 -3.44 17.11
C ASP A 249 3.04 -3.35 17.88
N ASP A 250 2.48 -4.51 18.25
CA ASP A 250 1.20 -4.58 19.00
C ASP A 250 1.34 -4.44 20.52
N SER A 251 2.53 -4.05 21.00
CA SER A 251 2.67 -3.72 22.41
C SER A 251 2.00 -2.38 22.71
N PRO A 252 1.27 -2.25 23.84
CA PRO A 252 0.69 -0.96 24.24
C PRO A 252 1.72 0.17 24.34
N GLU A 253 2.97 -0.17 24.68
CA GLU A 253 4.09 0.76 24.75
C GLU A 253 4.51 1.25 23.36
N ALA A 254 4.70 0.35 22.39
CA ALA A 254 5.06 0.74 21.02
C ALA A 254 3.96 1.58 20.35
N ILE A 255 2.69 1.22 20.58
CA ILE A 255 1.53 2.00 20.10
C ILE A 255 1.53 3.38 20.73
N ALA A 256 1.76 3.48 22.04
CA ALA A 256 1.81 4.75 22.76
C ALA A 256 2.99 5.63 22.28
N ASP A 257 4.17 5.05 22.12
CA ASP A 257 5.37 5.75 21.63
C ASP A 257 5.19 6.25 20.18
N PHE A 258 4.50 5.48 19.35
CA PHE A 258 4.16 5.87 17.99
C PHE A 258 3.15 7.03 17.95
N LEU A 259 2.10 6.97 18.79
CA LEU A 259 0.97 7.90 18.75
C LEU A 259 1.20 9.20 19.52
N ARG A 260 1.64 9.12 20.77
CA ARG A 260 1.69 10.27 21.69
C ARG A 260 2.36 11.53 21.13
N PRO A 261 3.52 11.46 20.46
CA PRO A 261 4.19 12.67 19.94
C PRO A 261 3.50 13.26 18.69
N ARG A 262 2.54 12.55 18.09
CA ARG A 262 1.89 13.00 16.85
C ARG A 262 0.94 14.16 17.10
N PRO A 263 0.81 15.10 16.16
CA PRO A 263 -0.21 16.14 16.26
C PRO A 263 -1.61 15.52 16.11
N VAL A 264 -2.58 16.06 16.84
CA VAL A 264 -3.93 15.49 16.91
C VAL A 264 -4.64 15.41 15.55
N ARG A 265 -4.28 16.30 14.61
CA ARG A 265 -4.81 16.33 13.24
C ARG A 265 -4.46 15.09 12.40
N GLU A 266 -3.45 14.31 12.81
CA GLU A 266 -3.07 13.07 12.12
C GLU A 266 -3.98 11.89 12.49
N LEU A 267 -4.77 12.00 13.56
CA LEU A 267 -5.76 10.97 13.90
C LEU A 267 -6.92 10.96 12.89
N PRO A 268 -7.36 9.78 12.42
CA PRO A 268 -8.52 9.69 11.55
C PRO A 268 -9.77 10.31 12.18
N GLY A 269 -10.49 11.09 11.38
CA GLY A 269 -11.70 11.79 11.81
C GLY A 269 -11.44 13.17 12.44
N VAL A 270 -10.19 13.58 12.63
CA VAL A 270 -9.84 14.93 13.09
C VAL A 270 -9.57 15.83 11.88
N GLY A 271 -10.63 16.46 11.37
CA GLY A 271 -10.50 17.49 10.34
C GLY A 271 -10.00 18.83 10.88
N ALA A 272 -9.68 19.78 10.00
CA ALA A 272 -9.15 21.10 10.36
C ALA A 272 -9.98 21.81 11.44
N LYS A 273 -11.32 21.82 11.32
CA LYS A 273 -12.21 22.43 12.31
C LYS A 273 -12.09 21.77 13.69
N THR A 274 -12.07 20.44 13.73
CA THR A 274 -11.92 19.68 14.98
C THR A 274 -10.55 19.94 15.61
N ALA A 275 -9.48 19.99 14.81
CA ALA A 275 -8.15 20.32 15.28
C ALA A 275 -8.07 21.76 15.84
N THR A 276 -8.73 22.73 15.20
CA THR A 276 -8.83 24.10 15.73
C THR A 276 -9.56 24.12 17.08
N THR A 277 -10.73 23.49 17.17
CA THR A 277 -11.48 23.39 18.43
C THR A 277 -10.64 22.73 19.52
N LEU A 278 -9.95 21.62 19.24
CA LEU A 278 -9.07 20.97 20.22
C LEU A 278 -7.89 21.87 20.63
N GLY A 279 -7.31 22.60 19.68
CA GLY A 279 -6.24 23.57 19.92
C GLY A 279 -6.65 24.74 20.81
N GLU A 280 -7.90 25.20 20.76
CA GLU A 280 -8.45 26.23 21.67
C GLU A 280 -8.43 25.76 23.14
N TYR A 281 -8.45 24.45 23.38
CA TYR A 281 -8.33 23.84 24.72
C TYR A 281 -6.91 23.34 25.03
N GLY A 282 -5.91 23.72 24.23
CA GLY A 282 -4.50 23.32 24.42
C GLY A 282 -4.21 21.86 24.05
N LEU A 283 -5.10 21.19 23.32
CA LEU A 283 -4.92 19.79 22.90
C LEU A 283 -4.30 19.76 21.51
N HIS A 284 -2.98 19.73 21.43
CA HIS A 284 -2.23 19.81 20.17
C HIS A 284 -1.71 18.46 19.69
N THR A 285 -1.38 17.58 20.62
CA THR A 285 -0.83 16.24 20.36
C THR A 285 -1.82 15.16 20.75
N VAL A 286 -1.62 13.95 20.22
CA VAL A 286 -2.38 12.76 20.65
C VAL A 286 -2.12 12.49 22.13
N GLY A 287 -0.89 12.72 22.62
CA GLY A 287 -0.55 12.60 24.03
C GLY A 287 -1.40 13.49 24.94
N ASP A 288 -1.72 14.70 24.50
CA ASP A 288 -2.61 15.61 25.24
C ASP A 288 -4.02 15.01 25.35
N VAL A 289 -4.54 14.49 24.22
CA VAL A 289 -5.90 13.92 24.13
C VAL A 289 -6.04 12.63 24.94
N VAL A 290 -5.00 11.78 25.00
CA VAL A 290 -5.03 10.53 25.76
C VAL A 290 -5.38 10.78 27.22
N ASN A 291 -4.91 11.88 27.81
CA ASN A 291 -5.15 12.19 29.22
C ASN A 291 -6.53 12.82 29.47
N VAL A 292 -7.30 13.15 28.43
CA VAL A 292 -8.62 13.77 28.57
C VAL A 292 -9.71 12.69 28.78
N PRO A 293 -10.58 12.85 29.80
CA PRO A 293 -11.72 11.97 30.01
C PRO A 293 -12.64 11.93 28.78
N GLN A 294 -13.13 10.74 28.41
CA GLN A 294 -14.01 10.55 27.25
C GLN A 294 -15.22 11.49 27.25
N LEU A 295 -15.88 11.67 28.40
CA LEU A 295 -17.06 12.53 28.53
C LEU A 295 -16.75 14.00 28.18
N THR A 296 -15.54 14.47 28.48
CA THR A 296 -15.10 15.82 28.12
C THR A 296 -14.98 15.96 26.61
N LEU A 297 -14.34 15.00 25.93
CA LEU A 297 -14.22 14.98 24.47
C LEU A 297 -15.60 14.90 23.79
N GLN A 298 -16.53 14.15 24.37
CA GLN A 298 -17.92 14.06 23.89
C GLN A 298 -18.69 15.37 24.05
N ARG A 299 -18.44 16.14 25.12
CA ARG A 299 -19.04 17.47 25.29
C ARG A 299 -18.48 18.49 24.30
N LEU A 300 -17.19 18.40 23.98
CA LEU A 300 -16.53 19.29 23.02
C LEU A 300 -16.93 19.01 21.56
N LEU A 301 -16.96 17.74 21.16
CA LEU A 301 -17.08 17.35 19.74
C LEU A 301 -18.41 16.65 19.39
N GLY A 302 -19.25 16.37 20.40
CA GLY A 302 -20.42 15.53 20.28
C GLY A 302 -20.14 14.05 20.60
N ALA A 303 -21.19 13.32 20.99
CA ALA A 303 -21.07 11.98 21.57
C ALA A 303 -20.31 10.96 20.69
N ARG A 304 -20.59 10.94 19.38
CA ARG A 304 -19.96 10.01 18.43
C ARG A 304 -18.50 10.38 18.17
N ALA A 305 -18.23 11.63 17.82
CA ALA A 305 -16.89 12.10 17.47
C ALA A 305 -15.95 12.07 18.68
N GLY A 306 -16.42 12.50 19.85
CA GLY A 306 -15.63 12.44 21.09
C GLY A 306 -15.29 11.02 21.53
N ARG A 307 -16.22 10.06 21.37
CA ARG A 307 -15.93 8.64 21.63
C ARG A 307 -14.87 8.10 20.66
N ALA A 308 -15.05 8.34 19.35
CA ALA A 308 -14.11 7.88 18.34
C ALA A 308 -12.70 8.45 18.58
N LEU A 309 -12.59 9.76 18.86
CA LEU A 309 -11.32 10.39 19.17
C LEU A 309 -10.65 9.77 20.40
N HIS A 310 -11.42 9.47 21.45
CA HIS A 310 -10.89 8.87 22.68
C HIS A 310 -10.29 7.47 22.45
N GLU A 311 -10.94 6.66 21.63
CA GLU A 311 -10.46 5.33 21.24
C GLU A 311 -9.25 5.41 20.29
N HIS A 312 -9.34 6.25 19.25
CA HIS A 312 -8.27 6.44 18.26
C HIS A 312 -6.98 6.97 18.91
N ALA A 313 -7.09 7.90 19.86
CA ALA A 313 -5.95 8.42 20.61
C ALA A 313 -5.21 7.33 21.42
N ARG A 314 -5.90 6.23 21.76
CA ARG A 314 -5.35 5.06 22.45
C ARG A 314 -4.95 3.93 21.50
N GLY A 315 -4.93 4.19 20.19
CA GLY A 315 -4.59 3.20 19.18
C GLY A 315 -5.66 2.15 18.96
N ARG A 316 -6.90 2.37 19.42
CA ARG A 316 -7.99 1.41 19.26
C ARG A 316 -8.83 1.73 18.03
N ASP A 317 -8.80 0.82 17.08
CA ASP A 317 -9.69 0.81 15.91
C ASP A 317 -10.24 -0.61 15.74
N THR A 318 -11.57 -0.74 15.75
CA THR A 318 -12.26 -2.03 15.61
C THR A 318 -12.74 -2.28 14.18
N GLN A 319 -12.42 -1.40 13.23
CA GLN A 319 -12.81 -1.59 11.84
C GLN A 319 -11.99 -2.70 11.19
N ALA A 320 -12.67 -3.80 10.84
CA ALA A 320 -12.09 -4.86 10.05
C ALA A 320 -11.82 -4.40 8.60
N VAL A 321 -10.81 -5.01 7.99
CA VAL A 321 -10.54 -4.88 6.55
C VAL A 321 -11.60 -5.65 5.78
N ASP A 322 -12.51 -4.91 5.14
CA ASP A 322 -13.52 -5.46 4.25
C ASP A 322 -12.90 -5.67 2.86
N PRO A 323 -12.77 -6.92 2.36
CA PRO A 323 -12.20 -7.20 1.03
C PRO A 323 -13.07 -6.67 -0.11
N THR A 324 -14.36 -6.47 0.13
CA THR A 324 -15.33 -6.03 -0.87
C THR A 324 -16.03 -4.77 -0.38
N PRO A 325 -15.30 -3.66 -0.19
CA PRO A 325 -15.90 -2.46 0.35
C PRO A 325 -16.94 -1.97 -0.66
N THR A 326 -18.22 -2.00 -0.27
CA THR A 326 -19.26 -1.35 -1.07
C THR A 326 -18.96 0.15 -1.04
N PRO A 327 -18.61 0.81 -2.17
CA PRO A 327 -18.33 2.24 -2.16
C PRO A 327 -19.47 2.97 -1.47
N ALA A 328 -19.15 3.78 -0.45
CA ALA A 328 -20.17 4.53 0.29
C ALA A 328 -20.85 5.60 -0.59
N SER A 329 -20.26 5.87 -1.76
CA SER A 329 -20.64 6.92 -2.70
C SER A 329 -19.97 6.79 -4.05
N ILE A 330 -20.60 7.32 -5.09
CA ILE A 330 -20.00 7.54 -6.41
C ILE A 330 -20.20 9.01 -6.77
N SER A 331 -19.17 9.66 -7.31
CA SER A 331 -19.25 11.07 -7.73
C SER A 331 -18.77 11.28 -9.16
N ALA A 332 -19.32 12.30 -9.78
CA ALA A 332 -18.89 12.82 -11.07
C ALA A 332 -19.02 14.34 -11.08
N ASP A 333 -18.14 15.01 -11.81
CA ASP A 333 -18.12 16.46 -11.96
C ASP A 333 -18.03 16.91 -13.43
N ARG A 334 -18.42 18.16 -13.67
CA ARG A 334 -18.42 18.81 -14.99
C ARG A 334 -17.89 20.23 -14.91
N PHE A 335 -17.54 20.72 -16.09
CA PHE A 335 -16.91 22.01 -16.44
C PHE A 335 -15.39 22.03 -16.21
N ALA A 336 -14.65 22.29 -17.28
CA ALA A 336 -13.21 22.57 -17.25
C ALA A 336 -12.92 24.08 -17.19
N ARG A 337 -13.94 24.92 -17.47
CA ARG A 337 -13.88 26.38 -17.50
C ARG A 337 -15.14 26.94 -16.86
N ASP A 338 -15.04 28.17 -16.38
CA ASP A 338 -16.16 28.88 -15.76
C ASP A 338 -17.35 29.04 -16.72
N GLU A 339 -18.52 28.58 -16.29
CA GLU A 339 -19.79 28.66 -17.00
C GLU A 339 -20.74 29.66 -16.30
N LEU A 340 -21.53 30.37 -17.09
CA LEU A 340 -22.48 31.39 -16.64
C LEU A 340 -23.92 31.05 -17.05
N ASP A 341 -24.12 30.24 -18.09
CA ASP A 341 -25.44 29.93 -18.63
C ASP A 341 -26.17 28.90 -17.74
N PRO A 342 -27.31 29.27 -17.11
CA PRO A 342 -28.11 28.31 -16.35
C PRO A 342 -28.64 27.14 -17.18
N ALA A 343 -28.81 27.31 -18.50
CA ALA A 343 -29.20 26.22 -19.38
C ALA A 343 -28.08 25.17 -19.50
N GLU A 344 -26.83 25.60 -19.60
CA GLU A 344 -25.67 24.70 -19.61
C GLU A 344 -25.46 24.04 -18.24
N HIS A 345 -25.69 24.75 -17.13
CA HIS A 345 -25.70 24.12 -15.80
C HIS A 345 -26.74 22.99 -15.72
N ARG A 346 -27.94 23.21 -16.26
CA ARG A 346 -29.00 22.20 -16.29
C ARG A 346 -28.63 21.01 -17.18
N ARG A 347 -28.03 21.24 -18.35
CA ARG A 347 -27.51 20.16 -19.22
C ARG A 347 -26.41 19.37 -18.52
N ALA A 348 -25.48 20.03 -17.83
CA ALA A 348 -24.42 19.38 -17.08
C ALA A 348 -24.97 18.51 -15.94
N LEU A 349 -25.97 18.99 -15.19
CA LEU A 349 -26.63 18.19 -14.15
C LEU A 349 -27.30 16.93 -14.71
N LEU A 350 -27.91 17.00 -15.91
CA LEU A 350 -28.47 15.82 -16.57
C LEU A 350 -27.37 14.83 -16.98
N ALA A 351 -26.29 15.33 -17.56
CA ALA A 351 -25.16 14.50 -17.96
C ALA A 351 -24.51 13.80 -16.76
N LEU A 352 -24.38 14.52 -15.64
CA LEU A 352 -23.89 13.97 -14.38
C LEU A 352 -24.82 12.92 -13.79
N ALA A 353 -26.14 13.16 -13.82
CA ALA A 353 -27.12 12.20 -13.33
C ALA A 353 -27.14 10.91 -14.18
N ASP A 354 -26.95 11.02 -15.50
CA ASP A 354 -26.87 9.87 -16.40
C ASP A 354 -25.58 9.05 -16.20
N ASP A 355 -24.45 9.73 -16.05
CA ASP A 355 -23.15 9.11 -15.72
C ASP A 355 -23.23 8.38 -14.37
N LEU A 356 -23.76 9.04 -13.33
CA LEU A 356 -23.97 8.42 -12.02
C LEU A 356 -24.94 7.23 -12.08
N GLY A 357 -26.05 7.36 -12.81
CA GLY A 357 -27.02 6.27 -12.97
C GLY A 357 -26.40 5.05 -13.65
N ALA A 358 -25.64 5.25 -14.72
CA ALA A 358 -24.93 4.16 -15.41
C ALA A 358 -23.89 3.49 -14.50
N ARG A 359 -23.10 4.26 -13.75
CA ARG A 359 -22.12 3.71 -12.79
C ARG A 359 -22.77 2.92 -11.67
N LEU A 360 -23.89 3.42 -11.13
CA LEU A 360 -24.67 2.73 -10.10
C LEU A 360 -25.21 1.39 -10.61
N ARG A 361 -25.78 1.38 -11.82
CA ARG A 361 -26.27 0.15 -12.47
C ARG A 361 -25.17 -0.85 -12.77
N ASN A 362 -24.02 -0.40 -13.28
CA ASN A 362 -22.86 -1.27 -13.53
C ASN A 362 -22.27 -1.84 -12.24
N ALA A 363 -22.43 -1.15 -11.11
CA ALA A 363 -21.96 -1.60 -9.80
C ALA A 363 -23.04 -2.36 -8.98
N ASP A 364 -24.21 -2.65 -9.56
CA ASP A 364 -25.37 -3.23 -8.88
C ASP A 364 -25.74 -2.50 -7.57
N GLN A 365 -25.72 -1.17 -7.61
CA GLN A 365 -25.92 -0.29 -6.46
C GLN A 365 -27.04 0.73 -6.65
N ILE A 366 -27.71 1.07 -5.55
CA ILE A 366 -28.74 2.11 -5.49
C ILE A 366 -28.35 3.18 -4.47
N ALA A 367 -28.69 4.44 -4.75
CA ALA A 367 -28.39 5.57 -3.87
C ALA A 367 -29.61 5.98 -3.03
N ASN A 368 -29.39 6.35 -1.77
CA ASN A 368 -30.45 6.92 -0.89
C ASN A 368 -30.30 8.43 -0.69
N GLY A 369 -29.22 9.02 -1.17
CA GLY A 369 -29.01 10.45 -1.11
C GLY A 369 -28.25 10.95 -2.33
N LEU A 370 -28.42 12.23 -2.61
CA LEU A 370 -27.67 12.93 -3.63
C LEU A 370 -27.13 14.23 -3.03
N THR A 371 -25.83 14.44 -3.18
CA THR A 371 -25.16 15.69 -2.81
C THR A 371 -24.70 16.42 -4.05
N CYS A 372 -25.09 17.69 -4.18
CA CYS A 372 -24.58 18.61 -5.19
C CYS A 372 -23.57 19.56 -4.55
N THR A 373 -22.41 19.69 -5.16
CA THR A 373 -21.38 20.66 -4.78
C THR A 373 -21.14 21.59 -5.96
N ILE A 374 -21.38 22.87 -5.75
CA ILE A 374 -21.19 23.94 -6.73
C ILE A 374 -19.97 24.74 -6.26
N ARG A 375 -18.95 24.81 -7.10
CA ARG A 375 -17.77 25.66 -6.86
C ARG A 375 -17.85 26.87 -7.78
N TYR A 376 -17.68 28.05 -7.23
CA TYR A 376 -17.76 29.31 -7.96
C TYR A 376 -16.36 29.76 -8.43
N ALA A 377 -16.33 30.77 -9.30
CA ALA A 377 -15.08 31.33 -9.82
C ALA A 377 -14.16 31.91 -8.73
N ASP A 378 -14.73 32.40 -7.62
CA ASP A 378 -14.01 32.90 -6.44
C ASP A 378 -13.46 31.78 -5.52
N GLN A 379 -13.57 30.52 -5.94
CA GLN A 379 -13.19 29.31 -5.21
C GLN A 379 -14.05 28.99 -3.99
N SER A 380 -15.03 29.82 -3.64
CA SER A 380 -16.03 29.46 -2.65
C SER A 380 -16.90 28.29 -3.17
N SER A 381 -17.52 27.55 -2.26
CA SER A 381 -18.36 26.41 -2.63
C SER A 381 -19.63 26.34 -1.82
N THR A 382 -20.70 25.90 -2.47
CA THR A 382 -21.97 25.56 -1.83
C THR A 382 -22.22 24.08 -1.99
N ARG A 383 -22.36 23.39 -0.86
CA ARG A 383 -22.69 21.97 -0.81
C ARG A 383 -24.09 21.79 -0.24
N ARG A 384 -24.93 21.05 -0.96
CA ARG A 384 -26.30 20.71 -0.54
C ARG A 384 -26.54 19.23 -0.74
N ARG A 385 -27.09 18.60 0.29
CA ARG A 385 -27.45 17.18 0.29
C ARG A 385 -28.95 17.05 0.38
N ARG A 386 -29.51 16.10 -0.37
CA ARG A 386 -30.91 15.71 -0.30
C ARG A 386 -31.03 14.20 -0.17
N ALA A 387 -31.87 13.75 0.76
CA ALA A 387 -32.29 12.35 0.81
C ALA A 387 -33.27 12.09 -0.35
N LEU A 388 -33.09 10.96 -1.03
CA LEU A 388 -34.02 10.52 -2.07
C LEU A 388 -35.23 9.86 -1.39
N PRO A 389 -36.47 10.07 -1.89
CA PRO A 389 -37.65 9.43 -1.32
C PRO A 389 -37.56 7.91 -1.33
N GLU A 390 -36.94 7.36 -2.38
CA GLU A 390 -36.68 5.93 -2.54
C GLU A 390 -35.23 5.72 -2.99
N ALA A 391 -34.66 4.58 -2.60
CA ALA A 391 -33.34 4.17 -3.03
C ALA A 391 -33.36 3.90 -4.55
N THR A 392 -32.55 4.61 -5.34
CA THR A 392 -32.65 4.52 -6.81
C THR A 392 -31.31 4.62 -7.53
N GLN A 393 -31.30 4.08 -8.74
CA GLN A 393 -30.25 4.18 -9.74
C GLN A 393 -30.78 4.74 -11.07
N HIS A 394 -32.02 5.26 -11.09
CA HIS A 394 -32.66 5.77 -12.31
C HIS A 394 -32.18 7.17 -12.65
N THR A 395 -31.75 7.36 -13.89
CA THR A 395 -31.22 8.64 -14.37
C THR A 395 -32.25 9.75 -14.18
N VAL A 396 -33.53 9.47 -14.46
CA VAL A 396 -34.63 10.44 -14.35
C VAL A 396 -34.82 10.92 -12.91
N LEU A 397 -34.82 10.01 -11.94
CA LEU A 397 -35.02 10.36 -10.52
C LEU A 397 -33.81 11.09 -9.95
N LEU A 398 -32.60 10.66 -10.32
CA LEU A 398 -31.35 11.34 -9.97
C LEU A 398 -31.31 12.75 -10.55
N ALA A 399 -31.68 12.94 -11.82
CA ALA A 399 -31.72 14.24 -12.47
C ALA A 399 -32.75 15.19 -11.83
N ARG A 400 -33.96 14.68 -11.53
CA ARG A 400 -34.99 15.46 -10.80
C ARG A 400 -34.48 15.93 -9.44
N ALA A 401 -33.82 15.05 -8.68
CA ALA A 401 -33.22 15.41 -7.41
C ALA A 401 -32.08 16.42 -7.57
N ALA A 402 -31.22 16.23 -8.58
CA ALA A 402 -30.11 17.12 -8.88
C ALA A 402 -30.58 18.56 -9.17
N TYR A 403 -31.60 18.71 -10.03
CA TYR A 403 -32.20 20.01 -10.33
C TYR A 403 -32.74 20.69 -9.07
N ALA A 404 -33.52 19.97 -8.28
CA ALA A 404 -34.11 20.56 -7.10
C ALA A 404 -33.09 20.96 -6.03
N VAL A 405 -31.97 20.22 -5.91
CA VAL A 405 -30.86 20.61 -5.02
C VAL A 405 -30.10 21.83 -5.55
N TYR A 406 -29.92 21.92 -6.87
CA TYR A 406 -29.25 23.03 -7.54
C TYR A 406 -30.08 24.33 -7.49
N GLU A 407 -31.41 24.25 -7.60
CA GLU A 407 -32.31 25.40 -7.61
C GLU A 407 -32.57 25.96 -6.21
N ALA A 408 -32.52 25.13 -5.16
CA ALA A 408 -32.79 25.53 -3.78
C ALA A 408 -32.00 26.77 -3.25
N PRO A 409 -30.70 26.94 -3.53
CA PRO A 409 -29.97 28.14 -3.14
C PRO A 409 -30.34 29.41 -3.93
N GLY A 410 -31.14 29.33 -5.00
CA GLY A 410 -31.62 30.49 -5.73
C GLY A 410 -30.51 31.30 -6.42
N LEU A 411 -29.57 30.63 -7.08
CA LEU A 411 -28.40 31.27 -7.68
C LEU A 411 -28.79 32.29 -8.76
N GLN A 412 -28.45 33.56 -8.53
CA GLN A 412 -28.64 34.63 -9.51
C GLN A 412 -27.30 34.97 -10.17
N ARG A 413 -27.17 34.66 -11.47
CA ARG A 413 -25.97 34.98 -12.29
C ARG A 413 -24.64 34.52 -11.69
N ALA A 414 -24.65 33.39 -10.96
CA ALA A 414 -23.44 32.84 -10.37
C ALA A 414 -22.53 32.28 -11.47
N ARG A 415 -21.26 32.72 -11.48
CA ARG A 415 -20.22 32.13 -12.33
C ARG A 415 -19.74 30.83 -11.69
N VAL A 416 -20.12 29.71 -12.29
CA VAL A 416 -19.86 28.37 -11.78
C VAL A 416 -18.62 27.81 -12.43
N ARG A 417 -17.62 27.46 -11.62
CA ARG A 417 -16.37 26.86 -12.09
C ARG A 417 -16.50 25.35 -12.28
N SER A 418 -17.22 24.68 -11.38
CA SER A 418 -17.49 23.25 -11.49
C SER A 418 -18.76 22.86 -10.75
N ILE A 419 -19.49 21.88 -11.29
CA ILE A 419 -20.62 21.23 -10.62
C ILE A 419 -20.25 19.76 -10.42
N ALA A 420 -20.38 19.28 -9.18
CA ALA A 420 -20.17 17.88 -8.84
C ALA A 420 -21.45 17.29 -8.23
N LEU A 421 -21.88 16.13 -8.74
CA LEU A 421 -22.91 15.31 -8.14
C LEU A 421 -22.27 14.09 -7.47
N ARG A 422 -22.77 13.75 -6.29
CA ARG A 422 -22.34 12.58 -5.51
C ARG A 422 -23.56 11.80 -5.05
N ALA A 423 -23.68 10.57 -5.52
CA ALA A 423 -24.60 9.59 -4.97
C ALA A 423 -24.08 9.11 -3.61
N ASP A 424 -24.91 9.18 -2.57
CA ASP A 424 -24.55 8.85 -1.19
C ASP A 424 -25.41 7.71 -0.63
N ALA A 425 -24.90 7.08 0.43
CA ALA A 425 -25.59 6.01 1.16
C ALA A 425 -26.00 4.86 0.22
N LEU A 426 -25.01 4.41 -0.55
CA LEU A 426 -25.19 3.34 -1.53
C LEU A 426 -25.52 2.03 -0.83
N ARG A 427 -26.38 1.24 -1.46
CA ARG A 427 -26.80 -0.08 -1.01
C ARG A 427 -26.81 -1.03 -2.19
N PRO A 428 -26.68 -2.35 -1.97
CA PRO A 428 -26.89 -3.33 -3.03
C PRO A 428 -28.29 -3.21 -3.64
N ALA A 429 -28.38 -3.28 -4.97
CA ALA A 429 -29.63 -3.09 -5.70
C ALA A 429 -30.72 -4.10 -5.31
N HIS A 430 -30.36 -5.34 -4.94
CA HIS A 430 -31.30 -6.35 -4.47
C HIS A 430 -32.00 -5.97 -3.14
N ARG A 431 -31.51 -4.96 -2.41
CA ARG A 431 -32.15 -4.40 -1.22
C ARG A 431 -33.02 -3.18 -1.52
N ALA A 432 -33.23 -2.85 -2.81
CA ALA A 432 -34.16 -1.81 -3.20
C ALA A 432 -35.58 -2.22 -2.80
N THR A 433 -36.15 -1.52 -1.83
CA THR A 433 -37.59 -1.57 -1.60
C THR A 433 -38.20 -0.46 -2.44
N ARG A 434 -38.79 -0.82 -3.58
CA ARG A 434 -39.56 0.11 -4.41
C ARG A 434 -41.04 -0.05 -4.05
N GLN A 435 -41.75 1.05 -3.86
CA GLN A 435 -43.20 0.98 -3.76
C GLN A 435 -43.76 0.50 -5.09
N LEU A 436 -44.47 -0.65 -5.09
CA LEU A 436 -45.15 -1.14 -6.27
C LEU A 436 -46.29 -0.17 -6.62
N THR A 437 -46.10 0.60 -7.69
CA THR A 437 -47.16 1.40 -8.30
C THR A 437 -47.92 0.53 -9.30
N LEU A 438 -49.24 0.71 -9.37
CA LEU A 438 -50.10 0.01 -10.35
C LEU A 438 -49.88 0.53 -11.79
N ASP A 439 -49.16 1.65 -11.94
CA ASP A 439 -48.75 2.21 -13.23
C ASP A 439 -47.42 1.61 -13.71
N THR A 440 -47.50 0.78 -14.75
CA THR A 440 -46.34 0.19 -15.46
C THR A 440 -45.52 1.20 -16.28
N GLN A 441 -45.86 2.49 -16.22
CA GLN A 441 -45.20 3.54 -17.00
C GLN A 441 -43.74 3.76 -16.57
N ASP A 442 -43.41 3.52 -15.30
CA ASP A 442 -42.06 3.69 -14.76
C ASP A 442 -41.09 2.55 -15.14
N ASP A 443 -41.61 1.39 -15.58
CA ASP A 443 -40.77 0.24 -15.96
C ASP A 443 -40.16 0.39 -17.37
N LYS A 444 -40.82 1.15 -18.26
CA LYS A 444 -40.34 1.41 -19.63
C LYS A 444 -39.04 2.22 -19.66
N PRO A 445 -38.90 3.36 -18.94
CA PRO A 445 -37.65 4.11 -18.85
C PRO A 445 -36.48 3.26 -18.36
N LEU A 446 -36.74 2.41 -17.37
CA LEU A 446 -35.82 1.46 -16.77
C LEU A 446 -35.26 0.44 -17.78
N ALA A 447 -36.16 -0.17 -18.56
CA ALA A 447 -35.79 -1.08 -19.62
C ALA A 447 -34.97 -0.37 -20.71
N ILE A 448 -35.31 0.88 -21.03
CA ILE A 448 -34.57 1.72 -21.97
C ILE A 448 -33.16 2.04 -21.43
N GLU A 449 -33.03 2.40 -20.15
CA GLU A 449 -31.74 2.64 -19.49
C GLU A 449 -30.85 1.39 -19.57
N ALA A 450 -31.39 0.20 -19.25
CA ALA A 450 -30.65 -1.06 -19.35
C ALA A 450 -30.25 -1.43 -20.80
N VAL A 451 -31.05 -1.07 -21.80
CA VAL A 451 -30.69 -1.21 -23.22
C VAL A 451 -29.60 -0.21 -23.59
N ALA A 452 -29.72 1.05 -23.15
CA ALA A 452 -28.75 2.09 -23.41
C ALA A 452 -27.38 1.74 -22.82
N ASP A 453 -27.33 1.23 -21.59
CA ASP A 453 -26.09 0.83 -20.95
C ASP A 453 -25.42 -0.37 -21.65
N ARG A 454 -26.21 -1.37 -22.08
CA ARG A 454 -25.68 -2.47 -22.90
C ARG A 454 -25.09 -1.99 -24.23
N ALA A 455 -25.74 -1.04 -24.90
CA ALA A 455 -25.21 -0.45 -26.13
C ALA A 455 -23.93 0.35 -25.86
N ARG A 456 -23.86 1.12 -24.77
CA ARG A 456 -22.67 1.88 -24.37
C ARG A 456 -21.49 0.98 -24.02
N ALA A 457 -21.74 -0.13 -23.33
CA ALA A 457 -20.70 -1.11 -23.00
C ALA A 457 -20.05 -1.72 -24.26
N ARG A 458 -20.84 -1.89 -25.34
CA ARG A 458 -20.35 -2.50 -26.58
C ARG A 458 -19.76 -1.51 -27.58
N TYR A 459 -20.32 -0.31 -27.70
CA TYR A 459 -20.02 0.64 -28.77
C TYR A 459 -19.50 2.00 -28.27
N GLY A 460 -19.40 2.19 -26.95
CA GLY A 460 -18.93 3.41 -26.32
C GLY A 460 -20.04 4.39 -25.94
N HIS A 461 -19.69 5.37 -25.09
CA HIS A 461 -20.63 6.30 -24.46
C HIS A 461 -21.33 7.29 -25.42
N HIS A 462 -20.84 7.43 -26.65
CA HIS A 462 -21.37 8.39 -27.63
C HIS A 462 -22.59 7.86 -28.42
N VAL A 463 -22.92 6.57 -28.30
CA VAL A 463 -23.95 5.93 -29.17
C VAL A 463 -25.38 6.20 -28.70
N LEU A 464 -25.60 6.23 -27.38
CA LEU A 464 -26.90 6.55 -26.79
C LEU A 464 -26.75 7.48 -25.60
N TYR A 465 -27.42 8.62 -25.64
CA TYR A 465 -27.43 9.62 -24.58
C TYR A 465 -28.78 10.35 -24.55
N PRO A 466 -29.16 10.94 -23.40
CA PRO A 466 -30.38 11.74 -23.32
C PRO A 466 -30.44 12.79 -24.44
N ALA A 467 -31.55 12.88 -25.17
CA ALA A 467 -31.68 13.78 -26.33
C ALA A 467 -31.39 15.25 -25.98
N ALA A 468 -31.67 15.66 -24.75
CA ALA A 468 -31.35 17.00 -24.25
C ALA A 468 -29.84 17.30 -24.19
N LEU A 469 -28.96 16.30 -24.30
CA LEU A 469 -27.50 16.46 -24.37
C LEU A 469 -26.98 16.52 -25.80
N ALA A 470 -27.81 16.26 -26.82
CA ALA A 470 -27.39 16.40 -28.21
C ALA A 470 -26.93 17.82 -28.48
N GLU A 471 -25.77 17.97 -29.15
CA GLU A 471 -25.35 19.26 -29.67
C GLU A 471 -26.38 19.73 -30.71
N ARG A 472 -26.87 20.95 -30.54
CA ARG A 472 -27.60 21.61 -31.63
C ARG A 472 -26.61 21.85 -32.76
N HIS A 473 -26.66 21.04 -33.80
CA HIS A 473 -26.08 21.43 -35.10
C HIS A 473 -26.67 22.79 -35.46
N LYS A 474 -25.89 23.86 -35.34
CA LYS A 474 -26.25 25.16 -35.93
C LYS A 474 -26.40 24.88 -37.43
N ARG A 475 -27.63 24.93 -37.94
CA ARG A 475 -27.85 25.03 -39.39
C ARG A 475 -27.05 26.23 -39.87
N ASP A 476 -26.01 25.96 -40.64
CA ASP A 476 -25.21 27.00 -41.27
C ASP A 476 -26.13 27.75 -42.23
N SER A 477 -26.56 28.96 -41.85
CA SER A 477 -27.44 29.82 -42.64
C SER A 477 -26.67 30.52 -43.77
N ARG A 478 -25.78 29.78 -44.44
CA ARG A 478 -25.02 30.22 -45.62
C ARG A 478 -25.15 29.22 -46.76
N GLY A 479 -26.38 29.01 -47.20
CA GLY A 479 -26.68 28.41 -48.50
C GLY A 479 -27.52 29.39 -49.30
N ARG A 480 -26.86 30.16 -50.18
CA ARG A 480 -27.50 30.95 -51.24
C ARG A 480 -28.37 30.02 -52.10
N TRP A 481 -29.60 30.45 -52.38
CA TRP A 481 -30.38 29.96 -53.52
C TRP A 481 -30.03 30.79 -54.75
#